data_AF-A0A830BPN0-F1
#
_entry.id   AF-A0A830BPN0-F1
#
_cell.length_a   1.000
_cell.length_b   1.000
_cell.length_c   1.000
_cell.angle_alpha   90.00
_cell.angle_beta   90.00
_cell.angle_gamma   90.00
#
_symmetry.space_group_name_H-M   'P 1'
#
loop_
_entity.id
_entity.type
_entity.pdbx_description
1 polymer ?
#
loop_
_entity_poly.entity_id
_entity_poly.type
_entity_poly.pdbx_seq_one_letter_code
_entity_poly.pdbx_strand_id
1 'polypeptide(L)'
;MLEYSKQVTKFGSCLFELLSESLGLSPNHLLEMECAESLALICHYYPACPEPNLTLGALVINIGDLLQLVTNDKFKSVEHRVLASNVGPRISVASFFGRDGGPGLKVYAPIKELLSHENPAKYRGTTAKAYTDYFRAKGLDGTSALLHFKL
;
A
#
# COMPACT_ATOMS: atom_id res chain seq x y z
N MET A 1 -12.92 -9.12 -14.96
CA MET A 1 -12.53 -9.13 -13.54
C MET A 1 -11.74 -10.37 -13.14
N LEU A 2 -12.33 -11.58 -13.09
CA LEU A 2 -11.65 -12.78 -12.54
C LEU A 2 -10.27 -13.11 -13.16
N GLU A 3 -10.07 -12.90 -14.47
CA GLU A 3 -8.75 -13.12 -15.07
C GLU A 3 -7.76 -12.01 -14.71
N TYR A 4 -8.20 -10.74 -14.71
CA TYR A 4 -7.38 -9.62 -14.23
C TYR A 4 -6.94 -9.82 -12.76
N SER A 5 -7.83 -10.30 -11.88
CA SER A 5 -7.47 -10.55 -10.48
C SER A 5 -6.40 -11.64 -10.36
N LYS A 6 -6.51 -12.76 -11.10
CA LYS A 6 -5.46 -13.80 -11.11
C LYS A 6 -4.11 -13.25 -11.59
N GLN A 7 -4.09 -12.47 -12.67
CA GLN A 7 -2.83 -11.97 -13.23
C GLN A 7 -2.21 -10.88 -12.34
N VAL A 8 -3.02 -9.99 -11.76
CA VAL A 8 -2.51 -8.96 -10.83
C VAL A 8 -2.08 -9.58 -9.49
N THR A 9 -2.73 -10.64 -8.98
CA THR A 9 -2.24 -11.38 -7.81
C THR A 9 -0.85 -11.98 -8.05
N LYS A 10 -0.64 -12.66 -9.19
CA LYS A 10 0.70 -13.21 -9.56
C LYS A 10 1.77 -12.12 -9.65
N PHE A 11 1.42 -11.01 -10.30
CA PHE A 11 2.29 -9.83 -10.39
C PHE A 11 2.62 -9.25 -9.00
N GLY A 12 1.63 -9.18 -8.12
CA GLY A 12 1.78 -8.75 -6.73
C GLY A 12 2.74 -9.64 -5.95
N SER A 13 2.58 -10.96 -5.99
CA SER A 13 3.49 -11.90 -5.33
C SER A 13 4.95 -11.68 -5.75
N CYS A 14 5.21 -11.68 -7.06
CA CYS A 14 6.55 -11.45 -7.61
C CYS A 14 7.11 -10.06 -7.25
N LEU A 15 6.27 -9.02 -7.21
CA LEU A 15 6.67 -7.69 -6.74
C LEU A 15 7.06 -7.70 -5.25
N PHE A 16 6.31 -8.38 -4.38
CA PHE A 16 6.65 -8.51 -2.96
C PHE A 16 7.89 -9.39 -2.71
N GLU A 17 8.16 -10.36 -3.58
CA GLU A 17 9.41 -11.13 -3.60
C GLU A 17 10.61 -10.21 -3.86
N LEU A 18 10.59 -9.47 -4.97
CA LEU A 18 11.63 -8.51 -5.35
C LEU A 18 11.81 -7.38 -4.31
N LEU A 19 10.71 -6.91 -3.71
CA LEU A 19 10.78 -5.92 -2.62
C LEU A 19 11.48 -6.49 -1.38
N SER A 20 11.25 -7.76 -1.03
CA SER A 20 11.93 -8.42 0.11
C SER A 20 13.43 -8.62 -0.18
N GLU A 21 13.79 -9.06 -1.38
CA GLU A 21 15.19 -9.17 -1.83
C GLU A 21 15.91 -7.82 -1.76
N SER A 22 15.27 -6.74 -2.21
CA SER A 22 15.84 -5.38 -2.19
C SER A 22 16.08 -4.83 -0.77
N LEU A 23 15.48 -5.44 0.25
CA LEU A 23 15.70 -5.15 1.67
C LEU A 23 16.80 -6.02 2.30
N GLY A 24 17.34 -7.00 1.55
CA GLY A 24 18.29 -8.00 2.06
C GLY A 24 17.63 -9.15 2.82
N LEU A 25 16.33 -9.39 2.60
CA LEU A 25 15.53 -10.41 3.29
C LEU A 25 15.35 -11.66 2.39
N SER A 26 14.78 -12.73 2.94
CA SER A 26 14.28 -13.85 2.11
C SER A 26 13.17 -13.35 1.16
N PRO A 27 13.05 -13.85 -0.08
CA PRO A 27 12.06 -13.34 -1.04
C PRO A 27 10.63 -13.39 -0.47
N ASN A 28 10.27 -14.46 0.22
CA ASN A 28 8.92 -14.62 0.77
C ASN A 28 8.63 -13.75 2.01
N HIS A 29 9.59 -13.00 2.57
CA HIS A 29 9.45 -12.37 3.88
C HIS A 29 8.21 -11.46 3.98
N LEU A 30 7.98 -10.55 3.01
CA LEU A 30 6.80 -9.68 3.03
C LEU A 30 5.48 -10.44 2.75
N LEU A 31 5.54 -11.61 2.10
CA LEU A 31 4.37 -12.48 1.93
C LEU A 31 4.02 -13.22 3.23
N GLU A 32 5.03 -13.71 3.96
CA GLU A 32 4.91 -14.31 5.29
C GLU A 32 4.49 -13.28 6.36
N MET A 33 4.79 -11.99 6.15
CA MET A 33 4.22 -10.87 6.90
C MET A 33 2.75 -10.55 6.56
N GLU A 34 2.12 -11.28 5.64
CA GLU A 34 0.74 -11.06 5.17
C GLU A 34 0.54 -9.67 4.55
N CYS A 35 1.56 -9.10 3.88
CA CYS A 35 1.44 -7.83 3.17
C CYS A 35 0.67 -7.92 1.84
N ALA A 36 0.37 -9.14 1.36
CA ALA A 36 -0.33 -9.41 0.11
C ALA A 36 -1.34 -10.58 0.18
N GLU A 37 -1.80 -10.93 1.39
CA GLU A 37 -2.74 -12.03 1.64
C GLU A 37 -4.09 -11.85 0.91
N SER A 38 -4.52 -10.59 0.74
CA SER A 38 -5.78 -10.20 0.13
C SER A 38 -5.57 -9.17 -0.99
N LEU A 39 -6.51 -9.13 -1.92
CA LEU A 39 -6.57 -8.20 -3.05
C LEU A 39 -7.93 -7.51 -3.07
N ALA A 40 -7.97 -6.22 -2.74
CA ALA A 40 -9.15 -5.39 -2.93
C ALA A 40 -9.08 -4.66 -4.29
N LEU A 41 -10.13 -4.79 -5.11
CA LEU A 41 -10.24 -4.13 -6.41
C LEU A 41 -11.24 -2.97 -6.35
N ILE A 42 -10.78 -1.77 -6.66
CA ILE A 42 -11.63 -0.57 -6.73
C ILE A 42 -11.62 -0.02 -8.16
N CYS A 43 -12.78 -0.09 -8.81
CA CYS A 43 -13.00 0.47 -10.14
C CYS A 43 -13.51 1.91 -10.01
N HIS A 44 -12.71 2.88 -10.44
CA HIS A 44 -13.09 4.29 -10.49
C HIS A 44 -13.53 4.70 -11.90
N TYR A 45 -14.59 5.50 -11.98
CA TYR A 45 -15.05 6.19 -13.18
C TYR A 45 -15.06 7.70 -12.89
N TYR A 46 -14.26 8.46 -13.62
CA TYR A 46 -14.15 9.91 -13.50
C TYR A 46 -14.79 10.56 -14.74
N PRO A 47 -15.86 11.35 -14.61
CA PRO A 47 -16.48 12.07 -15.72
C PRO A 47 -15.65 13.29 -16.15
N ALA A 48 -16.12 13.97 -17.20
CA ALA A 48 -15.48 15.13 -17.80
C ALA A 48 -15.31 16.33 -16.83
N CYS A 49 -14.07 16.81 -16.64
CA CYS A 49 -13.73 18.07 -15.97
C CYS A 49 -12.46 18.73 -16.57
N PRO A 50 -12.57 19.81 -17.35
CA PRO A 50 -11.20 19.91 -19.02
C PRO A 50 -9.89 20.67 -18.84
N GLU A 51 -8.92 20.08 -18.13
CA GLU A 51 -7.49 20.24 -18.50
C GLU A 51 -6.76 18.87 -18.44
N PRO A 52 -6.65 18.12 -19.54
CA PRO A 52 -5.99 16.80 -19.53
C PRO A 52 -4.92 16.58 -20.61
N ASN A 53 -4.01 15.63 -20.36
CA ASN A 53 -3.10 15.07 -21.36
C ASN A 53 -2.86 13.57 -21.13
N LEU A 54 -2.32 12.88 -22.14
CA LEU A 54 -2.35 11.43 -22.26
C LEU A 54 -1.39 10.66 -21.33
N THR A 55 -1.65 9.37 -21.15
CA THR A 55 -0.68 8.40 -20.63
C THR A 55 -0.83 7.07 -21.38
N LEU A 56 0.28 6.42 -21.74
CA LEU A 56 0.26 5.09 -22.35
C LEU A 56 0.02 3.99 -21.30
N GLY A 57 -0.37 2.79 -21.75
CA GLY A 57 -0.75 1.68 -20.87
C GLY A 57 0.42 1.06 -20.09
N ALA A 58 0.70 1.60 -18.91
CA ALA A 58 1.61 1.03 -17.91
C ALA A 58 0.89 0.85 -16.56
N LEU A 59 1.39 -0.05 -15.70
CA LEU A 59 0.95 -0.14 -14.31
C LEU A 59 1.68 0.91 -13.48
N VAL A 60 0.93 1.70 -12.70
CA VAL A 60 1.47 2.55 -11.64
C VAL A 60 1.45 1.76 -10.34
N ILE A 61 2.60 1.70 -9.66
CA ILE A 61 2.78 1.03 -8.38
C ILE A 61 3.03 2.10 -7.32
N ASN A 62 2.33 2.04 -6.20
CA ASN A 62 2.62 2.87 -5.03
C ASN A 62 2.83 2.01 -3.78
N ILE A 63 3.69 2.47 -2.90
CA ILE A 63 3.83 1.94 -1.53
C ILE A 63 2.61 2.42 -0.72
N GLY A 64 2.19 1.63 0.26
CA GLY A 64 1.16 2.00 1.24
C GLY A 64 1.71 2.11 2.66
N ASP A 65 0.99 2.82 3.53
CA ASP A 65 1.44 3.19 4.88
C ASP A 65 1.93 2.00 5.72
N LEU A 66 1.23 0.86 5.73
CA LEU A 66 1.66 -0.34 6.47
C LEU A 66 2.99 -0.92 5.95
N LEU A 67 3.30 -0.77 4.66
CA LEU A 67 4.57 -1.24 4.08
C LEU A 67 5.73 -0.30 4.45
N GLN A 68 5.50 1.01 4.52
CA GLN A 68 6.48 1.96 5.09
C GLN A 68 6.74 1.70 6.58
N LEU A 69 5.69 1.33 7.34
CA LEU A 69 5.79 1.00 8.75
C LEU A 69 6.68 -0.23 9.00
N VAL A 70 6.40 -1.37 8.35
CA VAL A 70 7.20 -2.59 8.56
C VAL A 70 8.62 -2.44 8.03
N THR A 71 8.83 -1.71 6.93
CA THR A 71 10.18 -1.47 6.38
C THR A 71 10.96 -0.36 7.10
N ASN A 72 10.44 0.16 8.23
CA ASN A 72 11.07 1.17 9.07
C ASN A 72 11.61 2.38 8.28
N ASP A 73 10.76 2.96 7.42
CA ASP A 73 11.07 4.04 6.48
C ASP A 73 12.00 3.71 5.29
N LYS A 74 12.39 2.44 5.03
CA LYS A 74 13.15 2.06 3.82
C LYS A 74 12.32 2.26 2.54
N PHE A 75 11.03 1.94 2.56
CA PHE A 75 10.08 2.35 1.53
C PHE A 75 9.19 3.50 2.03
N LYS A 76 8.65 4.29 1.10
CA LYS A 76 7.87 5.50 1.40
C LYS A 76 6.51 5.46 0.71
N SER A 77 5.47 5.42 1.52
CA SER A 77 4.11 5.79 1.10
C SER A 77 4.10 7.28 0.73
N VAL A 78 3.33 7.63 -0.29
CA VAL A 78 3.27 9.01 -0.82
C VAL A 78 1.84 9.41 -1.12
N GLU A 79 1.51 10.66 -0.76
CA GLU A 79 0.23 11.26 -1.11
C GLU A 79 0.13 11.40 -2.63
N HIS A 80 -0.99 10.94 -3.17
CA HIS A 80 -1.30 11.03 -4.60
C HIS A 80 -2.76 11.46 -4.76
N ARG A 81 -3.02 12.28 -5.78
CA ARG A 81 -4.36 12.78 -6.10
C ARG A 81 -4.69 12.52 -7.56
N VAL A 82 -5.94 12.17 -7.83
CA VAL A 82 -6.46 12.12 -9.19
C VAL A 82 -7.10 13.46 -9.52
N LEU A 83 -6.61 14.12 -10.57
CA LEU A 83 -7.31 15.24 -11.18
C LEU A 83 -8.39 14.69 -12.13
N ALA A 84 -9.53 15.37 -12.20
CA ALA A 84 -10.56 15.07 -13.19
C ALA A 84 -10.19 15.67 -14.56
N SER A 85 -10.81 15.20 -15.66
CA SER A 85 -10.32 15.39 -17.05
C SER A 85 -11.48 15.55 -18.03
N ASN A 86 -11.58 16.63 -18.83
CA ASN A 86 -12.72 16.87 -19.75
C ASN A 86 -12.75 15.92 -20.95
N VAL A 87 -11.59 15.39 -21.36
CA VAL A 87 -11.48 14.59 -22.58
C VAL A 87 -11.98 13.18 -22.29
N GLY A 88 -13.30 13.05 -22.35
CA GLY A 88 -14.04 11.82 -22.08
C GLY A 88 -13.99 11.36 -20.61
N PRO A 89 -14.64 10.23 -20.31
CA PRO A 89 -14.54 9.59 -19.00
C PRO A 89 -13.20 8.85 -18.86
N ARG A 90 -12.50 9.09 -17.75
CA ARG A 90 -11.32 8.28 -17.36
C ARG A 90 -11.77 7.12 -16.48
N ILE A 91 -11.36 5.91 -16.82
CA ILE A 91 -11.57 4.71 -15.99
C ILE A 91 -10.21 4.28 -15.42
N SER A 92 -10.18 3.85 -14.16
CA SER A 92 -9.01 3.16 -13.58
C SER A 92 -9.44 2.03 -12.64
N VAL A 93 -8.70 0.92 -12.67
CA VAL A 93 -8.84 -0.17 -11.69
C VAL A 93 -7.63 -0.10 -10.76
N ALA A 94 -7.87 0.22 -9.50
CA ALA A 94 -6.85 0.16 -8.45
C ALA A 94 -6.88 -1.22 -7.79
N SER A 95 -5.69 -1.79 -7.59
CA SER A 95 -5.47 -3.12 -7.01
C SER A 95 -4.68 -2.97 -5.72
N PHE A 96 -5.36 -3.10 -4.58
CA PHE A 96 -4.76 -2.91 -3.26
C PHE A 96 -4.40 -4.26 -2.64
N PHE A 97 -3.12 -4.43 -2.30
CA PHE A 97 -2.60 -5.57 -1.56
C PHE A 97 -2.54 -5.26 -0.06
N GLY A 98 -2.83 -6.27 0.77
CA GLY A 98 -2.76 -6.18 2.23
C GLY A 98 -3.38 -7.41 2.89
N ARG A 99 -3.71 -7.30 4.18
CA ARG A 99 -4.62 -8.24 4.87
C ARG A 99 -6.04 -7.64 4.93
N ASP A 100 -7.05 -8.47 4.74
CA ASP A 100 -8.45 -8.09 4.87
C ASP A 100 -8.81 -7.77 6.34
N GLY A 101 -9.88 -7.01 6.56
CA GLY A 101 -10.35 -6.53 7.87
C GLY A 101 -10.90 -7.60 8.83
N GLY A 102 -10.59 -8.88 8.58
CA GLY A 102 -10.99 -10.01 9.42
C GLY A 102 -10.31 -10.02 10.81
N PRO A 103 -10.65 -10.97 11.69
CA PRO A 103 -10.20 -11.02 13.08
C PRO A 103 -8.72 -11.41 13.28
N GLY A 104 -7.89 -11.33 12.23
CA GLY A 104 -6.47 -11.73 12.26
C GLY A 104 -5.62 -10.79 13.11
N LEU A 105 -5.06 -11.30 14.21
CA LEU A 105 -4.26 -10.53 15.19
C LEU A 105 -2.83 -10.15 14.73
N LYS A 106 -2.54 -10.15 13.42
CA LYS A 106 -1.19 -9.81 12.92
C LYS A 106 -0.85 -8.35 13.24
N VAL A 107 0.18 -8.19 14.06
CA VAL A 107 0.78 -6.90 14.37
C VAL A 107 1.83 -6.61 13.29
N TYR A 108 1.56 -5.61 12.46
CA TYR A 108 2.55 -4.97 11.61
C TYR A 108 3.42 -4.08 12.49
N ALA A 109 4.71 -4.35 12.51
CA ALA A 109 5.74 -3.62 13.25
C ALA A 109 7.03 -3.59 12.41
N PRO A 110 7.97 -2.66 12.69
CA PRO A 110 9.28 -2.65 12.04
C PRO A 110 9.98 -4.02 12.04
N ILE A 111 10.39 -4.49 10.86
CA ILE A 111 11.14 -5.73 10.64
C ILE A 111 12.45 -5.67 11.42
N LYS A 112 12.71 -6.65 12.29
CA LYS A 112 13.80 -6.62 13.27
C LYS A 112 15.17 -6.62 12.59
N GLU A 113 15.26 -7.33 11.48
CA GLU A 113 16.41 -7.47 10.59
C GLU A 113 16.80 -6.15 9.91
N LEU A 114 15.88 -5.15 9.88
CA LEU A 114 16.14 -3.80 9.40
C LEU A 114 16.46 -2.81 10.53
N LEU A 115 16.46 -3.25 11.80
CA LEU A 115 16.75 -2.40 12.95
C LEU A 115 18.23 -2.48 13.36
N SER A 116 18.77 -1.36 13.84
CA SER A 116 20.09 -1.30 14.45
C SER A 116 20.15 -0.17 15.49
N HIS A 117 21.29 0.00 16.17
CA HIS A 117 21.53 1.16 17.03
C HIS A 117 21.43 2.50 16.26
N GLU A 118 21.79 2.50 14.97
CA GLU A 118 21.75 3.68 14.09
C GLU A 118 20.39 3.83 13.37
N ASN A 119 19.65 2.72 13.21
CA ASN A 119 18.29 2.70 12.66
C ASN A 119 17.30 2.07 13.64
N PRO A 120 17.00 2.71 14.78
CA PRO A 120 16.02 2.22 15.74
C PRO A 120 14.60 2.18 15.12
N ALA A 121 13.68 1.50 15.80
CA ALA A 121 12.28 1.49 15.39
C ALA A 121 11.70 2.92 15.43
N LYS A 122 11.06 3.34 14.33
CA LYS A 122 10.41 4.66 14.18
C LYS A 122 8.90 4.61 14.40
N TYR A 123 8.35 3.39 14.54
CA TYR A 123 6.93 3.11 14.60
C TYR A 123 6.64 2.04 15.65
N ARG A 124 5.53 2.19 16.37
CA ARG A 124 4.99 1.12 17.22
C ARG A 124 4.17 0.11 16.40
N GLY A 125 4.03 -1.10 16.93
CA GLY A 125 3.21 -2.13 16.32
C GLY A 125 1.72 -1.74 16.24
N THR A 126 1.05 -2.11 15.15
CA THR A 126 -0.38 -1.90 14.93
C THR A 126 -0.99 -3.04 14.11
N THR A 127 -2.32 -3.22 14.13
CA THR A 127 -3.00 -4.15 13.22
C THR A 127 -3.58 -3.41 12.02
N ALA A 128 -3.79 -4.10 10.90
CA ALA A 128 -4.43 -3.50 9.72
C ALA A 128 -5.82 -2.91 10.05
N LYS A 129 -6.57 -3.57 10.95
CA LYS A 129 -7.83 -3.05 11.49
C LYS A 129 -7.64 -1.76 12.30
N ALA A 130 -6.74 -1.74 13.29
CA ALA A 130 -6.51 -0.55 14.14
C ALA A 130 -6.02 0.65 13.32
N TYR A 131 -5.16 0.43 12.32
CA TYR A 131 -4.78 1.44 11.33
C TYR A 131 -6.00 1.95 10.55
N THR A 132 -6.84 1.05 10.03
CA THR A 132 -8.01 1.40 9.20
C THR A 132 -9.08 2.15 9.99
N ASP A 133 -9.36 1.72 11.22
CA ASP A 133 -10.31 2.38 12.11
C ASP A 133 -9.84 3.80 12.45
N TYR A 134 -8.55 3.97 12.79
CA TYR A 134 -7.96 5.29 13.05
C TYR A 134 -7.96 6.18 11.80
N PHE A 135 -7.54 5.67 10.65
CA PHE A 135 -7.55 6.41 9.38
C PHE A 135 -8.95 6.96 9.04
N ARG A 136 -9.99 6.13 9.21
CA ARG A 136 -11.39 6.52 9.00
C ARG A 136 -11.88 7.56 10.02
N ALA A 137 -11.49 7.44 11.28
CA ALA A 137 -11.87 8.39 12.34
C ALA A 137 -11.13 9.74 12.22
N LYS A 138 -9.89 9.73 11.72
CA LYS A 138 -9.05 10.91 11.49
C LYS A 138 -9.54 11.74 10.30
N GLY A 139 -9.95 11.08 9.21
CA GLY A 139 -10.33 11.75 7.98
C GLY A 139 -9.15 12.39 7.22
N LEU A 140 -9.48 13.31 6.30
CA LEU A 140 -8.53 13.93 5.36
C LEU A 140 -8.25 15.39 5.77
N ASP A 141 -7.23 15.57 6.60
CA ASP A 141 -6.74 16.84 7.17
C ASP A 141 -5.45 17.37 6.49
N GLY A 142 -4.89 16.62 5.54
CA GLY A 142 -3.58 16.91 4.93
C GLY A 142 -2.37 16.41 5.74
N THR A 143 -2.54 15.46 6.66
CA THR A 143 -1.43 14.79 7.36
C THR A 143 -1.50 13.26 7.24
N SER A 144 -0.34 12.58 7.18
CA SER A 144 -0.31 11.11 7.11
C SER A 144 -0.78 10.46 8.41
N ALA A 145 -1.62 9.42 8.29
CA ALA A 145 -2.08 8.63 9.43
C ALA A 145 -0.95 7.88 10.15
N LEU A 146 0.18 7.59 9.48
CA LEU A 146 1.37 7.01 10.11
C LEU A 146 1.95 7.85 11.24
N LEU A 147 1.73 9.17 11.26
CA LEU A 147 2.22 10.05 12.32
C LEU A 147 1.67 9.63 13.69
N HIS A 148 0.43 9.13 13.75
CA HIS A 148 -0.15 8.60 14.98
C HIS A 148 0.60 7.37 15.50
N PHE A 149 1.18 6.56 14.62
CA PHE A 149 1.86 5.29 14.94
C PHE A 149 3.37 5.43 15.12
N LYS A 150 3.93 6.65 15.03
CA LYS A 150 5.34 6.89 15.38
C LYS A 150 5.62 6.67 16.86
N LEU A 151 6.91 6.50 17.16
CA LEU A 151 7.51 6.54 18.49
C LEU A 151 8.10 7.93 18.75
#